data_AF-A0A1V1NY02-F1
#
_entry.id   AF-A0A1V1NY02-F1
#
_cell.length_a   1.000
_cell.length_b   1.000
_cell.length_c   1.000
_cell.angle_alpha   90.00
_cell.angle_beta   90.00
_cell.angle_gamma   90.00
#
_symmetry.space_group_name_H-M   'P 1'
#
loop_
_entity.id
_entity.type
_entity.pdbx_description
1 polymer ?
#
loop_
_entity_poly.entity_id
_entity_poly.type
_entity_poly.pdbx_seq_one_letter_code
_entity_poly.pdbx_strand_id
1 'polypeptide(L)'
;KSTRIKCVYFVIIVRDESGNKALYKPLLMSLYTEMIDFNFPDVNGWGLSIAFGDCDNDADQDIFISGGLSADRKAKIYKNIGGSFSENNAIGLPGLNSSSVALGDYDTDGDLDILTAGIDSSYKKVSKISIMQGGISMKILI
;
A
#
# COMPACT_ATOMS: atom_id res chain seq x y z
N LYS A 1 -2.55 7.96 -23.90
CA LYS A 1 -3.52 9.09 -23.98
C LYS A 1 -3.02 10.12 -22.97
N SER A 2 -2.54 11.30 -23.40
CA SER A 2 -1.90 12.28 -22.50
C SER A 2 -2.97 13.15 -21.80
N THR A 3 -3.02 13.08 -20.48
CA THR A 3 -3.96 13.86 -19.65
C THR A 3 -3.39 15.27 -19.44
N ARG A 4 -4.15 16.30 -19.84
CA ARG A 4 -3.78 17.70 -19.58
C ARG A 4 -4.22 18.10 -18.18
N ILE A 5 -3.26 18.40 -17.30
CA ILE A 5 -3.50 18.99 -16.00
C ILE A 5 -3.90 20.46 -16.20
N LYS A 6 -5.11 20.85 -15.77
CA LYS A 6 -5.49 22.27 -15.68
C LYS A 6 -5.05 22.79 -14.32
N CYS A 7 -3.90 23.46 -14.27
CA CYS A 7 -3.51 24.23 -13.09
C CYS A 7 -4.26 25.57 -13.09
N VAL A 8 -5.04 25.84 -12.04
CA VAL A 8 -5.68 27.15 -11.82
C VAL A 8 -4.83 27.92 -10.81
N TYR A 9 -4.33 29.09 -11.20
CA TYR A 9 -3.62 30.00 -10.29
C TYR A 9 -4.59 31.10 -9.86
N PHE A 10 -4.86 31.22 -8.56
CA PHE A 10 -5.47 32.41 -7.99
C PHE A 10 -4.41 33.20 -7.23
N VAL A 11 -4.31 34.50 -7.49
CA VAL A 11 -3.45 35.42 -6.75
C VAL A 11 -4.33 36.12 -5.72
N ILE A 12 -4.01 35.98 -4.43
CA ILE A 12 -4.70 36.69 -3.36
C ILE A 12 -3.93 37.99 -3.11
N ILE A 13 -4.59 39.13 -3.34
CA ILE A 13 -4.07 40.44 -2.94
C ILE A 13 -4.69 40.76 -1.58
N VAL A 14 -3.88 40.74 -0.53
CA VAL A 14 -4.29 41.19 0.80
C VAL A 14 -3.85 42.64 0.99
N ARG A 15 -4.73 43.46 1.58
CA ARG A 15 -4.37 44.80 2.09
C ARG A 15 -4.45 44.78 3.60
N ASP A 16 -3.44 45.30 4.27
CA ASP A 16 -3.57 45.63 5.69
C ASP A 16 -4.35 46.96 5.86
N GLU A 17 -4.71 47.28 7.10
CA GLU A 17 -5.45 48.50 7.46
C GLU A 17 -4.66 49.79 7.15
N SER A 18 -3.34 49.69 6.93
CA SER A 18 -2.45 50.78 6.54
C SER A 18 -2.34 50.96 5.02
N GLY A 19 -3.00 50.10 4.23
CA GLY A 19 -3.02 50.17 2.78
C GLY A 19 -1.84 49.51 2.06
N ASN A 20 -0.96 48.80 2.77
CA ASN A 20 0.15 48.08 2.17
C ASN A 20 -0.38 46.88 1.38
N LYS A 21 0.14 46.68 0.16
CA LYS A 21 -0.21 45.54 -0.70
C LYS A 21 0.96 44.55 -0.68
N ALA A 22 0.73 43.36 -0.16
CA ALA A 22 1.68 42.26 -0.27
C ALA A 22 1.20 41.26 -1.32
N LEU A 23 2.12 40.78 -2.16
CA LEU A 23 1.87 39.72 -3.13
C LEU A 23 2.27 38.39 -2.50
N TYR A 24 1.30 37.60 -2.05
CA TYR A 24 1.57 36.26 -1.56
C TYR A 24 1.52 35.27 -2.72
N LYS A 25 2.60 34.50 -2.92
CA LYS A 25 2.57 33.36 -3.83
C LYS A 25 1.61 32.33 -3.24
N PRO A 26 0.62 31.81 -4.00
CA PRO A 26 -0.23 30.76 -3.51
C PRO A 26 0.63 29.55 -3.13
N LEU A 27 0.43 29.01 -1.92
CA LEU A 27 0.98 27.69 -1.59
C LEU A 27 0.35 26.69 -2.58
N LEU A 28 1.20 26.03 -3.38
CA LEU A 28 0.78 24.90 -4.18
C LEU A 28 0.37 23.78 -3.23
N MET A 29 -0.94 23.62 -3.04
CA MET A 29 -1.50 22.42 -2.44
C MET A 29 -1.74 21.44 -3.60
N SER A 30 -1.00 20.32 -3.62
CA SER A 30 -1.15 19.31 -4.67
C SER A 30 -2.61 18.85 -4.73
N LEU A 31 -3.27 19.18 -5.83
CA LEU A 31 -4.53 18.58 -6.22
C LEU A 31 -4.18 17.14 -6.64
N TYR A 32 -4.76 16.16 -5.95
CA TYR A 32 -4.64 14.71 -6.16
C TYR A 32 -4.13 14.30 -7.56
N THR A 33 -2.99 13.61 -7.60
CA THR A 33 -2.47 12.99 -8.83
C THR A 33 -2.81 11.52 -8.80
N GLU A 34 -3.70 11.08 -9.68
CA GLU A 34 -3.96 9.65 -9.90
C GLU A 34 -2.75 9.03 -10.62
N MET A 35 -2.17 7.98 -10.05
CA MET A 35 -1.16 7.17 -10.75
C MET A 35 -1.87 6.18 -11.68
N ILE A 36 -1.99 6.55 -12.96
CA ILE A 36 -2.68 5.73 -13.99
C ILE A 36 -1.77 4.71 -14.69
N ASP A 37 -0.46 4.78 -14.47
CA ASP A 37 0.54 3.97 -15.18
C ASP A 37 1.15 2.84 -14.30
N PHE A 38 0.67 2.67 -13.06
CA PHE A 38 1.10 1.56 -12.20
C PHE A 38 0.01 0.49 -12.12
N ASN A 39 0.30 -0.67 -12.70
CA ASN A 39 -0.55 -1.86 -12.58
C ASN A 39 0.14 -2.82 -11.60
N PHE A 40 -0.60 -3.53 -10.76
CA PHE A 40 -0.07 -4.58 -9.89
C PHE A 40 -0.14 -5.92 -10.64
N PRO A 41 0.91 -6.34 -11.37
CA PRO A 41 0.83 -7.53 -12.19
C PRO A 41 0.64 -8.78 -11.33
N ASP A 42 -0.20 -9.68 -11.84
CA ASP A 42 -0.44 -11.03 -11.34
C ASP A 42 -1.38 -11.22 -10.16
N VAL A 43 -1.95 -10.17 -9.57
CA VAL A 43 -3.00 -10.34 -8.56
C VAL A 43 -4.36 -9.97 -9.16
N ASN A 44 -4.79 -10.79 -10.11
CA ASN A 44 -6.04 -10.62 -10.84
C ASN A 44 -7.04 -11.70 -10.40
N GLY A 45 -8.27 -11.31 -10.06
CA GLY A 45 -9.30 -12.27 -9.66
C GLY A 45 -10.40 -11.66 -8.79
N TRP A 46 -11.33 -12.52 -8.35
CA TRP A 46 -12.38 -12.13 -7.39
C TRP A 46 -11.92 -12.48 -5.97
N GLY A 47 -12.44 -11.76 -4.97
CA GLY A 47 -12.09 -12.03 -3.56
C GLY A 47 -10.67 -11.60 -3.18
N LEU A 48 -10.18 -10.52 -3.80
CA LEU A 48 -8.93 -9.87 -3.44
C LEU A 48 -9.09 -9.08 -2.14
N SER A 49 -7.99 -9.00 -1.38
CA SER A 49 -7.85 -8.13 -0.21
C SER A 49 -6.54 -7.36 -0.31
N ILE A 50 -6.59 -6.09 0.07
CA ILE A 50 -5.46 -5.16 0.03
C ILE A 50 -5.34 -4.50 1.40
N ALA A 51 -4.10 -4.30 1.87
CA ALA A 51 -3.79 -3.51 3.06
C ALA A 51 -2.55 -2.63 2.81
N PHE A 52 -2.51 -1.47 3.48
CA PHE A 52 -1.33 -0.62 3.58
C PHE A 52 -0.64 -0.82 4.92
N GLY A 53 0.69 -0.85 4.92
CA GLY A 53 1.50 -0.83 6.13
C GLY A 53 2.97 -0.61 5.79
N ASP A 54 3.71 0.02 6.69
CA ASP A 54 5.16 0.20 6.57
C ASP A 54 5.84 -1.11 7.00
N CYS A 55 6.32 -1.90 6.02
CA CYS A 55 6.82 -3.23 6.30
C CYS A 55 8.30 -3.24 6.63
N ASP A 56 9.08 -2.27 6.15
CA ASP A 56 10.52 -2.18 6.40
C ASP A 56 10.95 -0.98 7.26
N ASN A 57 9.99 -0.33 7.91
CA ASN A 57 10.18 0.73 8.89
C ASN A 57 10.91 1.96 8.31
N ASP A 58 10.66 2.26 7.03
CA ASP A 58 11.23 3.41 6.32
C ASP A 58 10.31 4.64 6.30
N ALA A 59 9.16 4.55 6.97
CA ALA A 59 8.09 5.54 7.05
C ALA A 59 7.27 5.73 5.77
N ASP A 60 7.54 4.97 4.70
CA ASP A 60 6.68 4.89 3.53
C ASP A 60 5.68 3.73 3.66
N GLN A 61 4.46 3.93 3.19
CA GLN A 61 3.43 2.88 3.23
C GLN A 61 3.63 1.90 2.08
N ASP A 62 3.82 0.62 2.39
CA ASP A 62 3.87 -0.48 1.45
C ASP A 62 2.48 -1.07 1.19
N ILE A 63 2.37 -1.91 0.18
CA ILE A 63 1.11 -2.53 -0.24
C ILE A 63 1.19 -4.05 -0.12
N PHE A 64 0.20 -4.61 0.56
CA PHE A 64 -0.01 -6.04 0.68
C PHE A 64 -1.25 -6.42 -0.13
N ILE A 65 -1.13 -7.41 -0.99
CA ILE A 65 -2.23 -7.89 -1.82
C ILE A 65 -2.33 -9.40 -1.66
N SER A 66 -3.52 -9.91 -1.35
CA SER A 66 -3.82 -11.33 -1.37
C SER A 66 -5.06 -11.59 -2.20
N GLY A 67 -5.13 -12.75 -2.83
CA GLY A 67 -6.31 -13.21 -3.56
C GLY A 67 -5.98 -13.96 -4.84
N GLY A 68 -7.02 -14.34 -5.57
CA GLY A 68 -6.91 -15.04 -6.84
C GLY A 68 -7.86 -16.23 -6.92
N LEU A 69 -8.00 -16.77 -8.13
CA LEU A 69 -8.93 -17.85 -8.41
C LEU A 69 -8.21 -19.20 -8.48
N SER A 70 -8.85 -20.24 -7.92
CA SER A 70 -8.48 -21.65 -8.10
C SER A 70 -6.98 -21.94 -7.92
N ALA A 71 -6.22 -22.08 -9.00
CA ALA A 71 -4.79 -22.42 -9.00
C ALA A 71 -3.87 -21.19 -8.98
N ASP A 72 -4.37 -20.00 -9.33
CA ASP A 72 -3.59 -18.76 -9.48
C ASP A 72 -3.70 -17.85 -8.24
N ARG A 73 -3.86 -18.45 -7.05
CA ARG A 73 -3.92 -17.69 -5.79
C ARG A 73 -2.53 -17.13 -5.50
N LYS A 74 -2.43 -15.81 -5.30
CA LYS A 74 -1.18 -15.14 -4.99
C LYS A 74 -1.35 -14.26 -3.77
N ALA A 75 -0.26 -14.13 -3.02
CA ALA A 75 -0.12 -13.12 -2.00
C ALA A 75 1.24 -12.46 -2.22
N LYS A 76 1.23 -11.14 -2.38
CA LYS A 76 2.38 -10.33 -2.77
C LYS A 76 2.50 -9.12 -1.85
N ILE A 77 3.74 -8.67 -1.66
CA ILE A 77 4.07 -7.43 -0.98
C ILE A 77 4.78 -6.55 -2.00
N TYR A 78 4.39 -5.28 -2.07
CA TYR A 78 4.99 -4.27 -2.92
C TYR A 78 5.55 -3.16 -2.04
N LYS A 79 6.87 -3.00 -2.05
CA LYS A 79 7.55 -1.93 -1.32
C LYS A 79 7.40 -0.61 -2.03
N ASN A 80 7.03 0.43 -1.29
CA ASN A 80 7.14 1.79 -1.76
C ASN A 80 8.60 2.24 -1.70
N ILE A 81 9.08 2.82 -2.79
CA ILE A 81 10.44 3.33 -2.94
C ILE A 81 10.36 4.78 -3.43
N GLY A 82 9.86 5.67 -2.55
CA GLY A 82 9.72 7.09 -2.85
C GLY A 82 8.68 7.41 -3.93
N GLY A 83 7.51 6.76 -3.88
CA GLY A 83 6.39 6.98 -4.80
C GLY A 83 6.36 6.06 -6.02
N SER A 84 7.22 5.04 -6.05
CA SER A 84 7.16 3.91 -6.98
C SER A 84 7.06 2.61 -6.19
N PHE A 85 6.54 1.54 -6.77
CA PHE A 85 6.42 0.26 -6.07
C PHE A 85 7.26 -0.84 -6.71
N SER A 86 7.90 -1.66 -5.87
CA SER A 86 8.69 -2.83 -6.29
C SER A 86 8.23 -4.09 -5.56
N GLU A 87 8.05 -5.20 -6.27
CA GLU A 87 7.61 -6.46 -5.66
C GLU A 87 8.70 -7.02 -4.72
N ASN A 88 8.34 -7.27 -3.47
CA ASN A 88 9.18 -7.92 -2.49
C ASN A 88 9.01 -9.44 -2.55
N ASN A 89 9.94 -10.10 -3.23
CA ASN A 89 9.96 -11.56 -3.38
C ASN A 89 10.60 -12.30 -2.19
N ALA A 90 11.12 -11.59 -1.19
CA ALA A 90 11.78 -12.23 -0.04
C ALA A 90 10.78 -12.89 0.93
N ILE A 91 9.51 -12.48 0.88
CA ILE A 91 8.48 -12.89 1.83
C ILE A 91 7.45 -13.76 1.10
N GLY A 92 7.49 -15.06 1.39
CA GLY A 92 6.55 -16.04 0.81
C GLY A 92 5.25 -16.10 1.60
N LEU A 93 4.21 -15.40 1.14
CA LEU A 93 2.87 -15.51 1.70
C LEU A 93 2.05 -16.60 1.00
N PRO A 94 1.18 -17.33 1.73
CA PRO A 94 0.29 -18.29 1.12
C PRO A 94 -0.76 -17.55 0.27
N GLY A 95 -0.93 -17.98 -0.98
CA GLY A 95 -2.03 -17.52 -1.82
C GLY A 95 -3.36 -18.06 -1.32
N LEU A 96 -4.31 -17.18 -1.00
CA LEU A 96 -5.65 -17.53 -0.53
C LEU A 96 -6.74 -17.02 -1.50
N ASN A 97 -7.88 -17.70 -1.56
CA ASN A 97 -9.08 -17.21 -2.23
C ASN A 97 -10.07 -16.69 -1.18
N SER A 98 -10.95 -15.77 -1.57
CA SER A 98 -11.88 -15.06 -0.68
C SER A 98 -11.11 -14.51 0.52
N SER A 99 -9.98 -13.87 0.20
CA SER A 99 -8.95 -13.54 1.16
C SER A 99 -9.35 -12.31 1.98
N SER A 100 -8.76 -12.21 3.16
CA SER A 100 -8.75 -11.02 4.00
C SER A 100 -7.35 -10.87 4.58
N VAL A 101 -6.81 -9.65 4.51
CA VAL A 101 -5.51 -9.27 5.06
C VAL A 101 -5.72 -8.18 6.10
N ALA A 102 -5.02 -8.29 7.22
CA ALA A 102 -4.86 -7.23 8.21
C ALA A 102 -3.40 -7.18 8.66
N LEU A 103 -2.95 -5.99 9.06
CA LEU A 103 -1.59 -5.75 9.55
C LEU A 103 -1.64 -5.22 10.98
N GLY A 104 -0.64 -5.59 11.77
CA GLY A 104 -0.43 -5.07 13.11
C GLY A 104 0.77 -5.72 13.76
N ASP A 105 1.47 -4.97 14.61
CA ASP A 105 2.57 -5.48 15.43
C ASP A 105 2.01 -6.38 16.54
N TYR A 106 2.02 -7.70 16.33
CA TYR A 106 1.40 -8.67 17.23
C TYR A 106 2.36 -9.12 18.33
N ASP A 107 3.64 -9.27 18.02
CA ASP A 107 4.65 -9.71 18.98
C ASP A 107 5.43 -8.58 19.65
N THR A 108 5.09 -7.33 19.35
CA THR A 108 5.61 -6.09 19.95
C THR A 108 7.09 -5.82 19.65
N ASP A 109 7.59 -6.31 18.51
CA ASP A 109 8.97 -6.10 18.08
C ASP A 109 9.17 -4.85 17.21
N GLY A 110 8.07 -4.18 16.85
CA GLY A 110 8.06 -2.97 16.04
C GLY A 110 7.99 -3.21 14.53
N ASP A 111 7.95 -4.46 14.07
CA ASP A 111 7.63 -4.80 12.68
C ASP A 111 6.13 -5.11 12.53
N LEU A 112 5.51 -4.70 11.42
CA LEU A 112 4.10 -5.03 11.17
C LEU A 112 3.94 -6.50 10.76
N ASP A 113 3.28 -7.29 11.61
CA ASP A 113 2.90 -8.67 11.29
C ASP A 113 1.67 -8.75 10.39
N ILE A 114 1.55 -9.87 9.68
CA ILE A 114 0.50 -10.07 8.68
C ILE A 114 -0.46 -11.14 9.16
N LEU A 115 -1.73 -10.77 9.37
CA LEU A 115 -2.83 -11.71 9.52
C LEU A 115 -3.50 -11.93 8.16
N THR A 116 -3.55 -13.18 7.74
CA THR A 116 -4.27 -13.61 6.52
C THR A 116 -5.36 -14.60 6.87
N ALA A 117 -6.52 -14.47 6.23
CA ALA A 117 -7.60 -15.45 6.30
C ALA A 117 -8.19 -15.70 4.92
N GLY A 118 -8.69 -16.90 4.69
CA GLY A 118 -9.30 -17.26 3.42
C GLY A 118 -9.35 -18.76 3.20
N ILE A 119 -9.39 -19.15 1.93
CA ILE A 119 -9.43 -20.55 1.51
C ILE A 119 -8.10 -20.90 0.84
N ASP A 120 -7.47 -22.00 1.23
CA ASP A 120 -6.24 -22.51 0.62
C ASP A 120 -6.48 -23.36 -0.65
N SER A 121 -5.42 -23.83 -1.30
CA SER A 121 -5.50 -24.67 -2.50
C SER A 121 -6.18 -26.02 -2.28
N SER A 122 -6.29 -26.48 -1.04
CA SER A 122 -7.01 -27.71 -0.64
C SER A 122 -8.47 -27.44 -0.24
N TYR A 123 -8.98 -26.24 -0.52
CA TYR A 123 -10.33 -25.78 -0.16
C TYR A 123 -10.59 -25.72 1.35
N LYS A 124 -9.55 -25.67 2.18
CA LYS A 124 -9.69 -25.49 3.62
C LYS A 124 -9.74 -24.02 3.97
N LYS A 125 -10.61 -23.67 4.93
CA LYS A 125 -10.63 -22.35 5.55
C LYS A 125 -9.43 -22.26 6.49
N VAL A 126 -8.60 -21.26 6.28
CA VAL A 126 -7.38 -21.03 7.05
C VAL A 126 -7.35 -19.60 7.55
N SER A 127 -6.75 -19.42 8.72
CA SER A 127 -6.36 -18.13 9.27
C SER A 127 -4.95 -18.30 9.81
N LYS A 128 -4.03 -17.46 9.36
CA LYS A 128 -2.61 -17.56 9.68
C LYS A 128 -2.06 -16.18 9.97
N ILE A 129 -1.32 -16.08 11.07
CA ILE A 129 -0.45 -14.96 11.35
C ILE A 129 0.96 -15.28 10.86
N SER A 130 1.58 -14.33 10.18
CA SER A 130 2.95 -14.37 9.71
C SER A 130 3.74 -13.33 10.49
N ILE A 131 4.63 -13.81 11.36
CA ILE A 131 5.49 -12.96 12.19
C ILE A 131 6.67 -12.47 11.35
N MET A 132 6.85 -11.16 11.32
CA MET A 132 7.88 -10.49 10.55
C MET A 132 9.11 -10.23 11.42
N GLN A 133 10.27 -10.03 10.79
CA GLN A 133 11.51 -9.74 11.48
C GLN A 133 12.43 -8.89 10.61
N GLY A 134 12.93 -7.81 11.21
CA GLY A 134 13.78 -6.82 10.56
C GLY A 134 13.11 -6.19 9.35
N GLY A 135 11.78 -6.18 9.31
CA GLY A 135 10.96 -5.65 8.23
C GLY A 135 11.10 -6.31 6.83
N ILE A 136 11.81 -7.44 6.73
CA ILE A 136 12.12 -8.06 5.42
C ILE A 136 12.09 -9.60 5.42
N SER A 137 11.91 -10.24 6.58
CA SER A 137 11.94 -11.70 6.69
C SER A 137 10.78 -12.22 7.52
N MET A 138 10.22 -13.36 7.14
CA MET A 138 9.21 -14.04 7.94
C MET A 138 9.88 -15.13 8.78
N LYS A 139 9.61 -15.14 10.09
CA LYS A 139 10.03 -16.25 10.94
C LYS A 139 8.92 -17.30 10.99
N ILE A 140 9.18 -18.47 10.43
CA ILE A 140 8.30 -19.63 10.62
C ILE A 140 8.59 -20.20 12.01
N LEU A 141 7.69 -19.95 12.96
CA LEU A 141 7.65 -20.72 14.21
C LEU A 141 7.13 -22.13 13.87
N ILE A 142 8.00 -23.13 14.01
CA ILE A 142 7.67 -24.57 13.99
C ILE A 142 7.36 -25.04 15.41
#